data_AF-K5WPG9-F1
#
_entry.id   AF-K5WPG9-F1
#
_cell.length_a   1.000
_cell.length_b   1.000
_cell.length_c   1.000
_cell.angle_alpha   90.00
_cell.angle_beta   90.00
_cell.angle_gamma   90.00
#
_symmetry.space_group_name_H-M   'P 1'
#
loop_
_entity.id
_entity.type
_entity.pdbx_description
1 polymer ?
#
loop_
_entity_poly.entity_id
_entity_poly.type
_entity_poly.pdbx_seq_one_letter_code
_entity_poly.pdbx_strand_id
1 'polypeptide(L)'
;MYAGHHGNEYPPFKLCLVQAAMIHGAPPMVATAGLGVVLQYRWTIGLSKVPGWLLVVFIVTPPYLVFIAFAVTTAVAGLRHRDTVKSETRLYCSIAIGAGPFEDLGVPIFCTILLVAIVALEVAMIIQYWYSWLRIKHAFPLAIRKPSLSPWLRVGRIVLSALGVGVHVVLLSNAPRRATKLFNYELPQSLWSRR
;
A
#
# COMPACT_ATOMS: atom_id res chain seq x y z
N MET A 1 -22.43 1.35 4.28
CA MET A 1 -23.35 0.34 4.85
C MET A 1 -24.64 0.38 4.04
N TYR A 2 -24.88 -0.63 3.20
CA TYR A 2 -26.18 -0.87 2.56
C TYR A 2 -26.81 -2.07 3.28
N ALA A 3 -27.45 -1.83 4.41
CA ALA A 3 -28.22 -2.82 5.14
C ALA A 3 -29.70 -2.45 4.96
N GLY A 4 -30.45 -3.20 4.14
CA GLY A 4 -31.87 -2.91 4.01
C GLY A 4 -32.66 -3.49 2.84
N HIS A 5 -32.09 -4.34 1.95
CA HIS A 5 -32.89 -5.04 0.94
C HIS A 5 -32.59 -6.53 0.95
N HIS A 6 -33.47 -7.26 1.63
CA HIS A 6 -33.36 -8.68 1.93
C HIS A 6 -33.92 -9.62 0.84
N GLY A 7 -34.23 -9.11 -0.36
CA GLY A 7 -35.07 -9.87 -1.31
C GLY A 7 -34.69 -9.80 -2.79
N ASN A 8 -33.60 -9.14 -3.19
CA ASN A 8 -33.19 -9.19 -4.60
C ASN A 8 -31.66 -9.25 -4.71
N GLU A 9 -31.21 -10.35 -5.29
CA GLU A 9 -29.86 -10.90 -5.24
C GLU A 9 -28.88 -10.11 -6.13
N TYR A 10 -27.70 -9.82 -5.56
CA TYR A 10 -26.51 -9.20 -6.17
C TYR A 10 -26.48 -7.66 -6.27
N PRO A 11 -25.43 -6.99 -5.72
CA PRO A 11 -25.20 -5.57 -5.95
C PRO A 11 -25.01 -5.32 -7.45
N PRO A 12 -25.46 -4.16 -7.99
CA PRO A 12 -25.29 -3.88 -9.40
C PRO A 12 -23.80 -3.91 -9.75
N PHE A 13 -23.45 -4.62 -10.83
CA PHE A 13 -22.07 -4.84 -11.30
C PHE A 13 -21.21 -3.58 -11.26
N LYS A 14 -21.79 -2.42 -11.60
CA LYS A 14 -21.09 -1.13 -11.59
C LYS A 14 -20.61 -0.71 -10.19
N LEU A 15 -21.41 -0.91 -9.14
CA LEU A 15 -20.98 -0.61 -7.76
C LEU A 15 -19.86 -1.55 -7.33
N CYS A 16 -20.02 -2.84 -7.63
CA CYS A 16 -19.08 -3.90 -7.33
C CYS A 16 -17.70 -3.63 -7.96
N LEU A 17 -17.70 -3.23 -9.24
CA LEU A 17 -16.50 -2.85 -9.99
C LEU A 17 -15.81 -1.61 -9.40
N VAL A 18 -16.57 -0.56 -9.08
CA VAL A 18 -16.02 0.67 -8.49
C VAL A 18 -15.41 0.40 -7.11
N GLN A 19 -16.08 -0.39 -6.27
CA GLN A 19 -15.55 -0.79 -4.98
C GLN A 19 -14.25 -1.57 -5.10
N ALA A 20 -14.19 -2.56 -6.01
CA ALA A 20 -12.98 -3.32 -6.26
C ALA A 20 -11.84 -2.41 -6.75
N ALA A 21 -12.10 -1.55 -7.73
CA ALA A 21 -11.12 -0.60 -8.24
C ALA A 21 -10.55 0.33 -7.14
N MET A 22 -11.40 0.84 -6.25
CA MET A 22 -10.95 1.68 -5.13
C MET A 22 -10.10 0.89 -4.12
N ILE A 23 -10.46 -0.37 -3.83
CA ILE A 23 -9.70 -1.24 -2.92
C ILE A 23 -8.29 -1.50 -3.48
N HIS A 24 -8.15 -1.71 -4.79
CA HIS A 24 -6.84 -1.92 -5.42
C HIS A 24 -6.00 -0.63 -5.50
N GLY A 25 -6.63 0.54 -5.68
CA GLY A 25 -5.93 1.82 -5.74
C GLY A 25 -5.47 2.36 -4.37
N ALA A 26 -6.13 1.98 -3.27
CA ALA A 26 -5.83 2.55 -1.95
C ALA A 26 -4.43 2.20 -1.38
N PRO A 27 -3.95 0.94 -1.41
CA PRO A 27 -2.61 0.61 -0.92
C PRO A 27 -1.47 1.41 -1.58
N PRO A 28 -1.37 1.53 -2.93
CA PRO A 28 -0.29 2.28 -3.55
C PRO A 28 -0.41 3.80 -3.31
N MET A 29 -1.62 4.33 -3.11
CA MET A 29 -1.83 5.71 -2.65
C MET A 29 -1.20 5.94 -1.27
N VAL A 30 -1.48 5.07 -0.30
CA VAL A 30 -0.95 5.17 1.06
C VAL A 30 0.58 5.04 1.07
N ALA A 31 1.14 4.10 0.30
CA ALA A 31 2.58 3.93 0.18
C ALA A 31 3.26 5.18 -0.41
N THR A 32 2.68 5.76 -1.47
CA THR A 32 3.20 6.97 -2.12
C THR A 32 3.12 8.19 -1.18
N ALA A 33 2.02 8.34 -0.45
CA ALA A 33 1.87 9.40 0.55
C ALA A 33 2.91 9.26 1.68
N GLY A 34 3.18 8.04 2.14
CA GLY A 34 4.23 7.75 3.12
C GLY A 34 5.62 8.18 2.64
N LEU A 35 5.96 7.89 1.38
CA LEU A 35 7.21 8.35 0.77
C LEU A 35 7.27 9.88 0.71
N GLY A 36 6.16 10.55 0.35
CA GLY A 36 6.06 12.00 0.33
C GLY A 36 6.38 12.66 1.67
N VAL A 37 5.88 12.10 2.78
CA VAL A 37 6.15 12.60 4.15
C VAL A 37 7.64 12.45 4.51
N VAL A 38 8.27 11.33 4.15
CA VAL A 38 9.70 11.10 4.40
C VAL A 38 10.57 12.10 3.62
N LEU A 39 10.23 12.33 2.35
CA LEU A 39 10.91 13.31 1.50
C LEU A 39 10.71 14.74 2.00
N GLN A 40 9.49 15.09 2.43
CA GLN A 40 9.18 16.39 3.01
C GLN A 40 10.07 16.70 4.21
N TYR A 41 10.23 15.73 5.12
CA TYR A 41 11.08 15.91 6.28
C TYR A 41 12.54 16.17 5.89
N ARG A 42 13.06 15.42 4.91
CA ARG A 42 14.44 15.62 4.41
C ARG A 42 14.62 17.00 3.77
N TRP A 43 13.67 17.42 2.93
CA TRP A 43 13.76 18.71 2.25
C TRP A 43 13.62 19.91 3.19
N THR A 44 12.80 19.79 4.23
CA THR A 44 12.59 20.86 5.22
C THR A 44 13.91 21.26 5.89
N ILE A 45 14.86 20.33 6.02
CA ILE A 45 16.18 20.59 6.61
C ILE A 45 17.12 21.31 5.64
N GLY A 46 16.94 21.15 4.32
CA GLY A 46 17.91 21.60 3.31
C GLY A 46 17.47 22.75 2.39
N LEU A 47 16.16 22.96 2.18
CA LEU A 47 15.65 23.87 1.14
C LEU A 47 14.76 24.97 1.72
N SER A 48 15.39 25.99 2.29
CA SER A 48 14.71 27.12 2.97
C SER A 48 13.95 28.09 2.05
N LYS A 49 13.94 27.87 0.73
CA LYS A 49 13.46 28.85 -0.26
C LYS A 49 12.25 28.41 -1.10
N VAL A 50 11.72 27.21 -0.90
CA VAL A 50 10.54 26.75 -1.67
C VAL A 50 9.26 27.24 -0.99
N PRO A 51 8.34 27.88 -1.72
CA PRO A 51 7.07 28.32 -1.14
C PRO A 51 6.24 27.10 -0.72
N GLY A 52 5.65 27.16 0.48
CA GLY A 52 4.99 26.01 1.11
C GLY A 52 3.85 25.41 0.28
N TRP A 53 3.13 26.22 -0.50
CA TRP A 53 2.04 25.74 -1.35
C TRP A 53 2.53 24.80 -2.46
N LEU A 54 3.68 25.10 -3.09
CA LEU A 54 4.27 24.20 -4.10
C LEU A 54 4.64 22.87 -3.46
N LEU A 55 5.23 22.89 -2.27
CA LEU A 55 5.62 21.67 -1.56
C LEU A 55 4.39 20.81 -1.21
N VAL A 56 3.28 21.42 -0.79
CA VAL A 56 2.01 20.70 -0.56
C VAL A 56 1.50 20.08 -1.86
N VAL A 57 1.47 20.83 -2.96
CA VAL A 57 1.04 20.31 -4.27
C VAL A 57 1.92 19.14 -4.71
N PHE A 58 3.25 19.25 -4.57
CA PHE A 58 4.19 18.19 -4.94
C PHE A 58 4.04 16.93 -4.09
N ILE A 59 3.61 17.04 -2.83
CA ILE A 59 3.41 15.87 -1.95
C ILE A 59 2.05 15.23 -2.20
N VAL A 60 1.02 16.04 -2.44
CA VAL A 60 -0.36 15.58 -2.57
C VAL A 60 -0.66 15.04 -3.96
N THR A 61 -0.08 15.61 -5.01
CA THR A 61 -0.40 15.20 -6.40
C THR A 61 -0.02 13.75 -6.71
N PRO A 62 1.19 13.25 -6.38
CA PRO A 62 1.58 11.87 -6.71
C PRO A 62 0.66 10.77 -6.16
N PRO A 63 0.25 10.74 -4.87
CA PRO A 63 -0.60 9.67 -4.37
C PRO A 63 -1.97 9.63 -5.05
N TYR A 64 -2.54 10.77 -5.42
CA TYR A 64 -3.81 10.81 -6.18
C TYR A 64 -3.64 10.34 -7.63
N LEU A 65 -2.55 10.72 -8.30
CA LEU A 65 -2.26 10.21 -9.65
C LEU A 65 -2.08 8.70 -9.65
N VAL A 66 -1.33 8.17 -8.68
CA VAL A 66 -1.14 6.73 -8.50
C VAL A 66 -2.48 6.04 -8.21
N PHE A 67 -3.29 6.59 -7.30
CA PHE A 67 -4.63 6.07 -7.00
C PHE A 67 -5.49 5.96 -8.26
N ILE A 68 -5.59 7.06 -9.04
CA ILE A 68 -6.40 7.10 -10.26
C ILE A 68 -5.85 6.09 -11.29
N ALA A 69 -4.53 6.02 -11.46
CA ALA A 69 -3.91 5.08 -12.40
C ALA A 69 -4.29 3.63 -12.07
N PHE A 70 -4.09 3.20 -10.82
CA PHE A 70 -4.42 1.84 -10.39
C PHE A 70 -5.93 1.56 -10.37
N ALA A 71 -6.75 2.53 -9.96
CA ALA A 71 -8.20 2.37 -9.98
C ALA A 71 -8.75 2.25 -11.41
N VAL A 72 -8.24 3.06 -12.36
CA VAL A 72 -8.66 3.02 -13.76
C VAL A 72 -8.18 1.73 -14.43
N THR A 73 -6.95 1.28 -14.19
CA THR A 73 -6.47 0.01 -14.76
C THR A 73 -7.32 -1.17 -14.26
N THR A 74 -7.60 -1.26 -12.95
CA THR A 74 -8.49 -2.29 -12.40
C THR A 74 -9.91 -2.20 -12.95
N ALA A 75 -10.46 -0.98 -13.10
CA ALA A 75 -11.79 -0.80 -13.68
C ALA A 75 -11.86 -1.25 -15.15
N VAL A 76 -10.86 -0.89 -15.96
CA VAL A 76 -10.75 -1.30 -17.36
C VAL A 76 -10.58 -2.81 -17.49
N ALA A 77 -9.75 -3.41 -16.63
CA ALA A 77 -9.55 -4.86 -16.58
C ALA A 77 -10.87 -5.60 -16.26
N GLY A 78 -11.62 -5.13 -15.25
CA GLY A 78 -12.91 -5.70 -14.87
C GLY A 78 -14.01 -5.50 -15.92
N LEU A 79 -13.94 -4.45 -16.74
CA LEU A 79 -14.88 -4.25 -17.87
C LEU A 79 -14.61 -5.22 -19.03
N ARG A 80 -13.34 -5.60 -19.26
CA ARG A 80 -12.95 -6.53 -20.33
C ARG A 80 -13.32 -7.98 -20.01
N HIS A 81 -13.28 -8.39 -18.74
CA HIS A 81 -13.57 -9.75 -18.30
C HIS A 81 -14.72 -9.74 -17.29
N ARG A 82 -15.96 -9.60 -17.77
CA ARG A 82 -17.13 -9.57 -16.87
C ARG A 82 -17.31 -10.87 -16.09
N ASP A 83 -16.90 -11.99 -16.67
CA ASP A 83 -17.08 -13.32 -16.10
C ASP A 83 -16.15 -13.60 -14.90
N THR A 84 -15.11 -12.78 -14.69
CA THR A 84 -14.17 -12.91 -13.56
C THR A 84 -14.61 -12.11 -12.33
N VAL A 85 -15.65 -11.29 -12.44
CA VAL A 85 -16.22 -10.54 -11.31
C VAL A 85 -17.20 -11.44 -10.57
N LYS A 86 -16.67 -12.28 -9.68
CA LYS A 86 -17.48 -13.12 -8.80
C LYS A 86 -17.49 -12.55 -7.39
N SER A 87 -18.68 -12.49 -6.80
CA SER A 87 -18.85 -12.10 -5.41
C SER A 87 -18.40 -13.25 -4.49
N GLU A 88 -17.09 -13.38 -4.23
CA GLU A 88 -16.58 -14.41 -3.32
C GLU A 88 -17.05 -14.24 -1.88
N THR A 89 -17.29 -13.01 -1.44
CA THR A 89 -17.92 -12.72 -0.15
C THR A 89 -19.15 -11.86 -0.37
N ARG A 90 -20.26 -12.17 0.33
CA ARG A 90 -21.50 -11.37 0.25
C ARG A 90 -21.33 -9.89 0.62
N LEU A 91 -20.17 -9.51 1.15
CA LEU A 91 -19.84 -8.17 1.64
C LEU A 91 -18.84 -7.42 0.75
N TYR A 92 -17.96 -8.13 0.05
CA TYR A 92 -16.90 -7.52 -0.76
C TYR A 92 -16.81 -8.19 -2.12
N CYS A 93 -16.87 -7.35 -3.14
CA CYS A 93 -16.53 -7.74 -4.48
C CYS A 93 -15.01 -7.84 -4.63
N SER A 94 -14.55 -9.06 -4.88
CA SER A 94 -13.20 -9.34 -5.33
C SER A 94 -13.26 -9.57 -6.83
N ILE A 95 -12.40 -8.90 -7.60
CA ILE A 95 -12.18 -9.32 -8.97
C ILE A 95 -11.18 -10.47 -8.86
N ALA A 96 -11.56 -11.67 -9.29
CA ALA A 96 -10.61 -12.75 -9.42
C ALA A 96 -9.67 -12.36 -10.56
N ILE A 97 -8.56 -11.73 -10.20
CA ILE A 97 -7.51 -11.37 -11.13
C ILE A 97 -6.90 -12.71 -11.58
N GLY A 98 -7.25 -13.12 -12.78
CA GLY A 98 -6.77 -14.34 -13.42
C GLY A 98 -6.40 -14.11 -14.89
N ALA A 99 -6.40 -12.85 -15.33
CA ALA A 99 -6.16 -12.47 -16.72
C ALA A 99 -4.67 -12.29 -17.06
N GLY A 100 -3.78 -12.24 -16.06
CA GLY A 100 -2.33 -12.27 -16.31
C GLY A 100 -1.46 -11.92 -15.10
N PRO A 101 -0.18 -12.36 -15.10
CA PRO A 101 0.74 -12.18 -13.97
C PRO A 101 1.04 -10.72 -13.62
N PHE A 102 0.83 -9.80 -14.58
CA PHE A 102 1.11 -8.38 -14.40
C PHE A 102 0.06 -7.64 -13.57
N GLU A 103 -1.22 -8.04 -13.64
CA GLU A 103 -2.29 -7.40 -12.87
C GLU A 103 -2.28 -7.85 -11.41
N ASP A 104 -1.95 -9.13 -11.18
CA ASP A 104 -1.84 -9.71 -9.83
C ASP A 104 -0.64 -9.20 -9.04
N LEU A 105 0.51 -9.09 -9.71
CA LEU A 105 1.77 -8.76 -9.05
C LEU A 105 2.11 -7.27 -9.11
N GLY A 106 1.47 -6.49 -9.99
CA GLY A 106 1.78 -5.08 -10.18
C GLY A 106 1.62 -4.24 -8.90
N VAL A 107 0.46 -4.34 -8.24
CA VAL A 107 0.18 -3.62 -6.99
C VAL A 107 1.16 -4.01 -5.87
N PRO A 108 1.34 -5.30 -5.52
CA PRO A 108 2.24 -5.67 -4.44
C PRO A 108 3.71 -5.37 -4.74
N ILE A 109 4.18 -5.56 -5.99
CA ILE A 109 5.55 -5.20 -6.37
C ILE A 109 5.77 -3.70 -6.19
N PHE A 110 4.86 -2.88 -6.70
CA PHE A 110 4.94 -1.42 -6.57
C PHE A 110 4.97 -0.98 -5.10
N CYS A 111 4.06 -1.51 -4.28
CA CYS A 111 4.03 -1.22 -2.85
C CYS A 111 5.33 -1.67 -2.15
N THR A 112 5.87 -2.83 -2.52
CA THR A 112 7.12 -3.35 -1.95
C THR A 112 8.31 -2.45 -2.27
N ILE A 113 8.42 -2.00 -3.53
CA ILE A 113 9.48 -1.08 -3.95
C ILE A 113 9.41 0.23 -3.16
N LEU A 114 8.22 0.82 -3.03
CA LEU A 114 8.02 2.04 -2.27
C LEU A 114 8.34 1.86 -0.78
N LEU A 115 7.93 0.75 -0.17
CA LEU A 115 8.23 0.44 1.23
C LEU A 115 9.74 0.28 1.45
N VAL A 116 10.44 -0.43 0.56
CA VAL A 116 11.91 -0.55 0.62
C VAL A 116 12.58 0.81 0.50
N ALA A 117 12.11 1.67 -0.42
CA ALA A 117 12.64 3.03 -0.57
C ALA A 117 12.41 3.89 0.69
N ILE A 118 11.23 3.80 1.30
CA ILE A 118 10.90 4.46 2.57
C ILE A 118 11.88 4.03 3.66
N VAL A 119 12.06 2.72 3.87
CA VAL A 119 12.95 2.17 4.89
C VAL A 119 14.39 2.61 4.64
N ALA A 120 14.87 2.56 3.41
CA ALA A 120 16.23 3.01 3.06
C ALA A 120 16.44 4.50 3.36
N LEU A 121 15.45 5.35 3.04
CA LEU A 121 15.49 6.77 3.36
C LEU A 121 15.45 7.03 4.86
N GLU A 122 14.64 6.28 5.61
CA GLU A 122 14.58 6.38 7.08
C GLU A 122 15.91 6.00 7.75
N VAL A 123 16.53 4.91 7.32
CA VAL A 123 17.86 4.49 7.78
C VAL A 123 18.90 5.57 7.46
N ALA A 124 18.89 6.11 6.24
CA ALA A 124 19.79 7.18 5.86
C ALA A 124 19.61 8.44 6.74
N MET A 125 18.37 8.80 7.07
CA MET A 125 18.08 9.92 7.98
C MET A 125 18.60 9.67 9.40
N ILE A 126 18.46 8.45 9.93
CA ILE A 126 18.98 8.09 11.26
C ILE A 126 20.51 8.20 11.27
N ILE A 127 21.17 7.67 10.25
CA ILE A 127 22.63 7.73 10.10
C ILE A 127 23.09 9.20 10.07
N GLN A 128 22.48 10.04 9.23
CA GLN A 128 22.82 11.47 9.16
C GLN A 128 22.57 12.20 10.48
N TYR A 129 21.50 11.86 11.18
CA TYR A 129 21.19 12.42 12.50
C TYR A 129 22.25 12.01 13.53
N TRP A 130 22.66 10.75 13.54
CA TRP A 130 23.73 10.25 14.41
C TRP A 130 25.06 10.94 14.15
N TYR A 131 25.48 11.06 12.89
CA TYR A 131 26.70 11.79 12.55
C TYR A 131 26.65 13.26 12.97
N SER A 132 25.52 13.93 12.72
CA SER A 132 25.33 15.32 13.13
C SER A 132 25.39 15.48 14.64
N TRP A 133 24.79 14.55 15.38
CA TRP A 133 24.82 14.52 16.82
C TRP A 133 26.21 14.28 17.39
N LEU A 134 26.97 13.33 16.83
CA LEU A 134 28.36 13.06 17.22
C LEU A 134 29.25 14.30 17.00
N ARG A 135 29.08 14.98 15.87
CA ARG A 135 29.82 16.22 15.57
C ARG A 135 29.52 17.33 16.57
N ILE A 136 28.26 17.48 16.98
CA ILE A 136 27.86 18.46 18.00
C ILE A 136 28.45 18.09 19.37
N LYS A 137 28.42 16.81 19.75
CA LYS A 137 29.02 16.33 21.02
C LYS A 137 30.51 16.64 21.11
N HIS A 138 31.25 16.48 20.00
CA HIS A 138 32.67 16.84 19.96
C HIS A 138 32.90 18.36 20.06
N ALA A 139 32.02 19.17 19.49
CA ALA A 139 32.16 20.63 19.53
C ALA A 139 31.76 21.26 20.88
N PHE A 140 30.80 20.67 21.61
CA PHE A 140 30.25 21.26 22.85
C PHE A 140 30.04 20.20 23.95
N PRO A 141 31.10 19.80 24.67
CA PRO A 141 31.02 18.78 25.72
C PRO A 141 30.19 19.20 26.95
N LEU A 142 29.92 20.50 27.13
CA LEU A 142 29.25 21.05 28.31
C LEU A 142 27.72 21.23 28.16
N ALA A 143 27.17 21.07 26.95
CA ALA A 143 25.74 21.26 26.72
C ALA A 143 24.96 19.97 27.02
N ILE A 144 24.42 19.84 28.24
CA ILE A 144 23.49 18.77 28.61
C ILE A 144 22.17 18.98 27.84
N ARG A 145 22.05 18.37 26.66
CA ARG A 145 20.83 18.43 25.85
C ARG A 145 20.02 17.15 26.04
N LYS A 146 18.81 17.28 26.60
CA LYS A 146 17.86 16.16 26.73
C LYS A 146 17.54 15.60 25.33
N PRO A 147 17.67 14.29 25.09
CA PRO A 147 17.31 13.71 23.81
C PRO A 147 15.82 13.93 23.58
N SER A 148 15.46 14.61 22.48
CA SER A 148 14.05 14.79 22.11
C SER A 148 13.40 13.43 21.90
N LEU A 149 12.09 13.33 22.15
CA LEU A 149 11.30 12.08 22.04
C LEU A 149 11.00 11.68 20.58
N SER A 150 11.16 12.62 19.66
CA SER A 150 10.95 12.47 18.20
C SER A 150 11.69 11.27 17.54
N PRO A 151 12.96 10.94 17.87
CA PRO A 151 13.68 9.81 17.29
C PRO A 151 13.09 8.46 17.72
N TRP A 152 12.62 8.35 18.98
CA TRP A 152 12.02 7.11 19.48
C TRP A 152 10.70 6.79 18.77
N LEU A 153 9.87 7.81 18.53
CA LEU A 153 8.65 7.66 17.72
C LEU A 153 8.98 7.23 16.28
N ARG A 154 10.10 7.69 15.71
CA ARG A 154 10.54 7.28 14.36
C ARG A 154 11.01 5.84 14.31
N VAL A 155 11.78 5.41 15.30
CA VAL A 155 12.20 4.00 15.43
C VAL A 155 10.99 3.09 15.58
N GLY A 156 9.99 3.50 16.37
CA GLY A 156 8.73 2.75 16.48
C GLY A 156 8.02 2.57 15.13
N ARG A 157 8.01 3.61 14.28
CA ARG A 157 7.44 3.52 12.93
C ARG A 157 8.22 2.60 12.00
N ILE A 158 9.55 2.59 12.08
CA ILE A 158 10.41 1.68 11.30
C ILE A 158 10.16 0.22 11.70
N VAL A 159 10.04 -0.04 13.00
CA VAL A 159 9.74 -1.40 13.49
C VAL A 159 8.37 -1.85 13.00
N LEU A 160 7.37 -0.95 13.04
CA LEU A 160 6.03 -1.26 12.55
C LEU A 160 5.99 -1.46 11.03
N SER A 161 6.71 -0.65 10.25
CA SER A 161 6.78 -0.77 8.79
C SER A 161 7.53 -2.03 8.36
N ALA A 162 8.62 -2.39 9.05
CA ALA A 162 9.37 -3.62 8.82
C ALA A 162 8.53 -4.87 9.11
N LEU A 163 7.74 -4.86 10.20
CA LEU A 163 6.79 -5.95 10.49
C LEU A 163 5.70 -6.03 9.40
N GLY A 164 5.21 -4.89 8.92
CA GLY A 164 4.28 -4.82 7.80
C GLY A 164 4.83 -5.44 6.52
N VAL A 165 6.07 -5.09 6.14
CA VAL A 165 6.76 -5.69 4.98
C VAL A 165 6.96 -7.19 5.18
N GLY A 166 7.39 -7.62 6.36
CA GLY A 166 7.58 -9.03 6.68
C GLY A 166 6.29 -9.83 6.53
N VAL A 167 5.18 -9.32 7.08
CA VAL A 167 3.85 -9.93 6.91
C VAL A 167 3.45 -9.94 5.44
N HIS A 168 3.67 -8.86 4.70
CA HIS A 168 3.32 -8.79 3.27
C HIS A 168 4.10 -9.78 2.42
N VAL A 169 5.41 -9.90 2.65
CA VAL A 169 6.29 -10.87 1.97
C VAL A 169 5.89 -12.29 2.33
N VAL A 170 5.59 -12.57 3.60
CA VAL A 170 5.09 -13.88 4.04
C VAL A 170 3.73 -14.16 3.40
N LEU A 171 2.85 -13.18 3.28
CA LEU A 171 1.56 -13.34 2.62
C LEU A 171 1.72 -13.62 1.11
N LEU A 172 2.61 -12.88 0.45
CA LEU A 172 2.95 -13.06 -0.97
C LEU A 172 3.62 -14.41 -1.24
N SER A 173 4.51 -14.86 -0.35
CA SER A 173 5.15 -16.17 -0.46
C SER A 173 4.16 -17.33 -0.26
N ASN A 174 3.08 -17.08 0.49
CA ASN A 174 2.01 -18.04 0.73
C ASN A 174 0.85 -17.92 -0.27
N ALA A 175 0.68 -16.80 -0.97
CA ALA A 175 -0.36 -16.58 -1.97
C ALA A 175 -0.38 -17.64 -3.09
N PRO A 176 0.76 -17.99 -3.75
CA PRO A 176 0.75 -19.03 -4.77
C PRO A 176 0.37 -20.39 -4.19
N ARG A 177 0.83 -20.72 -2.96
CA ARG A 177 0.47 -21.98 -2.28
C ARG A 177 -1.01 -22.02 -1.86
N ARG A 178 -1.59 -20.88 -1.50
CA ARG A 178 -2.99 -20.77 -1.08
C ARG A 178 -3.92 -20.83 -2.29
N ALA A 179 -3.52 -20.26 -3.43
CA ALA A 179 -4.19 -20.44 -4.71
C ALA A 179 -4.20 -21.92 -5.16
N THR A 180 -3.09 -22.65 -5.00
CA THR A 180 -3.06 -24.09 -5.32
C THR A 180 -3.95 -24.93 -4.39
N LYS A 181 -4.09 -24.52 -3.12
CA LYS A 181 -5.00 -25.19 -2.18
C LYS A 181 -6.46 -24.90 -2.49
N LEU A 182 -6.83 -23.64 -2.78
CA LEU A 182 -8.20 -23.28 -3.15
C LEU A 182 -8.64 -23.95 -4.47
N PHE A 183 -7.75 -24.04 -5.46
CA PHE A 183 -8.03 -24.75 -6.72
C PHE A 183 -8.27 -26.26 -6.49
N ASN A 184 -7.58 -26.87 -5.53
CA ASN A 184 -7.82 -28.27 -5.14
C ASN A 184 -9.13 -28.47 -4.36
N TYR A 185 -9.64 -27.43 -3.68
CA TYR A 185 -10.93 -27.50 -2.98
C TYR A 185 -12.13 -27.21 -3.89
N GLU A 186 -11.97 -26.44 -4.98
CA GLU A 186 -13.05 -26.19 -5.96
C GLU A 186 -13.21 -27.31 -7.01
N LEU A 187 -12.21 -28.19 -7.20
CA LEU A 187 -12.29 -29.26 -8.21
C LEU A 187 -13.18 -30.50 -7.89
N PRO A 188 -13.82 -30.73 -6.72
CA PRO A 188 -14.64 -31.92 -6.51
C PRO A 188 -16.17 -31.72 -6.42
N GLN A 189 -16.75 -30.55 -6.77
CA GLN A 189 -18.22 -30.39 -6.73
C GLN A 189 -18.93 -30.31 -8.09
N SER A 190 -18.26 -29.89 -9.17
CA SER A 190 -18.88 -29.85 -10.50
C SER A 190 -19.07 -31.24 -11.15
N LEU A 191 -18.49 -32.30 -10.57
CA LEU A 191 -18.61 -33.69 -11.03
C LEU A 191 -19.76 -34.47 -10.38
N TRP A 192 -20.47 -33.90 -9.40
CA TRP A 192 -21.59 -34.57 -8.72
C TRP A 192 -22.99 -34.08 -9.11
N SER A 193 -23.12 -33.06 -9.97
CA SER A 193 -24.43 -32.52 -10.41
C SER A 193 -24.96 -33.13 -11.73
N ARG A 194 -24.33 -34.19 -12.26
CA ARG A 194 -24.83 -34.98 -13.41
C ARG A 194 -24.95 -36.47 -13.07
N ARG A 195 -25.63 -36.80 -11.97
CA ARG A 195 -26.15 -38.15 -11.78
C ARG A 195 -27.45 -38.10 -10.99
#